data_AF-A0A0K8W3U2-F1
#
_entry.id   AF-A0A0K8W3U2-F1
#
_cell.length_a   1.000
_cell.length_b   1.000
_cell.length_c   1.000
_cell.angle_alpha   90.00
_cell.angle_beta   90.00
_cell.angle_gamma   90.00
#
_symmetry.space_group_name_H-M   'P 1'
#
loop_
_entity.id
_entity.type
_entity.pdbx_description
1 polymer ?
#
loop_
_entity_poly.entity_id
_entity_poly.type
_entity_poly.pdbx_seq_one_letter_code
_entity_poly.pdbx_strand_id
1 'polypeptide(L)'
;MISLLNRLSSVSRFLAEGGYQHGVGKDFDIPMAQSTFCCILKEVLGSLQSHLCPQWINLELSNVEKSEAKKDFFQKYGFPGAILCVDGTHIKIVAPTKDKFLYYNRKGYFSINAMIICDNKMKIRYVNAQFPGSNHDSHIWNDSNARYFHEKKYLDGERNTWLLGIIHANIYMSITKIPKI
;
A
#
# COMPACT_ATOMS: atom_id res chain seq x y z
N MET A 1 -25.23 21.35 -11.41
CA MET A 1 -24.35 20.96 -10.28
C MET A 1 -24.57 19.48 -10.01
N ILE A 2 -23.53 18.64 -10.02
CA ILE A 2 -23.67 17.19 -9.75
C ILE A 2 -23.84 16.99 -8.24
N SER A 3 -24.83 16.20 -7.80
CA SER A 3 -25.11 15.96 -6.38
C SER A 3 -23.95 15.25 -5.69
N LEU A 4 -23.76 15.49 -4.38
CA LEU A 4 -22.72 14.84 -3.59
C LEU A 4 -22.81 13.30 -3.65
N LEU A 5 -24.04 12.77 -3.62
CA LEU A 5 -24.29 11.34 -3.75
C LEU A 5 -23.77 10.79 -5.08
N ASN A 6 -24.07 11.46 -6.20
CA ASN A 6 -23.60 11.01 -7.53
C ASN A 6 -22.08 11.13 -7.67
N ARG A 7 -21.46 12.12 -7.02
CA ARG A 7 -20.01 12.28 -6.97
C ARG A 7 -19.34 11.12 -6.23
N LEU A 8 -19.85 10.77 -5.05
CA LEU A 8 -19.33 9.65 -4.27
C LEU A 8 -19.59 8.31 -4.97
N SER A 9 -20.81 8.08 -5.47
CA SER A 9 -21.17 6.83 -6.15
C SER A 9 -20.35 6.60 -7.42
N SER A 10 -20.13 7.64 -8.24
CA SER A 10 -19.30 7.50 -9.46
C SER A 10 -17.85 7.16 -9.13
N VAL A 11 -17.26 7.78 -8.11
CA VAL A 11 -15.88 7.47 -7.69
C VAL A 11 -15.78 6.08 -7.07
N SER A 12 -16.71 5.71 -6.19
CA SER A 12 -16.74 4.37 -5.58
C SER A 12 -16.88 3.27 -6.63
N ARG A 13 -17.75 3.47 -7.62
CA ARG A 13 -17.92 2.55 -8.74
C ARG A 13 -16.64 2.43 -9.56
N PHE A 14 -16.02 3.55 -9.91
CA PHE A 14 -14.73 3.57 -10.61
C PHE A 14 -13.64 2.80 -9.86
N LEU A 15 -13.56 2.96 -8.54
CA LEU A 15 -12.60 2.24 -7.70
C LEU A 15 -12.92 0.73 -7.60
N ALA A 16 -14.19 0.34 -7.62
CA ALA A 16 -14.61 -1.06 -7.53
C ALA A 16 -14.42 -1.84 -8.84
N GLU A 17 -14.68 -1.22 -10.00
CA GLU A 17 -14.57 -1.87 -11.30
C GLU A 17 -13.13 -1.96 -11.82
N GLY A 18 -12.23 -1.07 -11.37
CA GLY A 18 -10.81 -1.13 -11.72
C GLY A 18 -10.51 -0.76 -13.19
N GLY A 19 -11.21 0.23 -13.76
CA GLY A 19 -11.08 0.66 -15.15
C GLY A 19 -10.24 1.92 -15.38
N TYR A 20 -10.03 2.27 -16.65
CA TYR A 20 -9.53 3.61 -17.03
C TYR A 20 -10.69 4.60 -17.05
N GLN A 21 -10.43 5.89 -16.78
CA GLN A 21 -11.45 6.97 -16.74
C GLN A 21 -12.31 7.06 -18.02
N HIS A 22 -11.85 6.48 -19.13
CA HIS A 22 -12.60 6.35 -20.38
C HIS A 22 -13.87 5.48 -20.27
N GLY A 23 -13.97 4.60 -19.25
CA GLY A 23 -15.18 3.82 -18.96
C GLY A 23 -16.32 4.67 -18.38
N VAL A 24 -16.01 5.68 -17.58
CA VAL A 24 -17.01 6.51 -16.88
C VAL A 24 -17.75 7.45 -17.84
N GLY A 25 -17.11 7.86 -18.95
CA GLY A 25 -17.76 8.66 -19.99
C GLY A 25 -18.81 7.89 -20.83
N LYS A 26 -18.85 6.55 -20.72
CA LYS A 26 -19.84 5.68 -21.38
C LYS A 26 -20.84 5.08 -20.41
N ASP A 27 -20.79 5.49 -19.14
CA ASP A 27 -21.61 4.90 -18.10
C ASP A 27 -23.04 5.48 -18.15
N PHE A 28 -24.03 4.61 -18.38
CA PHE A 28 -25.42 5.02 -18.56
C PHE A 28 -26.07 5.48 -17.24
N ASP A 29 -25.54 5.03 -16.09
CA ASP A 29 -26.17 5.28 -14.79
C ASP A 29 -25.83 6.64 -14.18
N ILE A 30 -24.64 7.21 -14.47
CA ILE A 30 -24.24 8.55 -14.01
C ILE A 30 -23.53 9.28 -15.15
N PRO A 31 -24.28 9.86 -16.11
CA PRO A 31 -23.68 10.53 -17.25
C PRO A 31 -22.87 11.76 -16.80
N MET A 32 -21.56 11.74 -17.03
CA MET A 32 -20.70 12.90 -16.79
C MET A 32 -19.53 12.97 -17.76
N ALA A 33 -19.13 14.20 -18.09
CA ALA A 33 -17.95 14.44 -18.92
C ALA A 33 -16.68 13.97 -18.19
N GLN A 34 -15.72 13.41 -18.93
CA GLN A 34 -14.48 12.88 -18.38
C GLN A 34 -13.64 13.93 -17.64
N SER A 35 -13.64 15.18 -18.12
CA SER A 35 -12.99 16.31 -17.43
C SER A 35 -13.63 16.59 -16.07
N THR A 36 -14.97 16.57 -16.00
CA THR A 36 -15.73 16.73 -14.75
C THR A 36 -15.47 15.59 -13.79
N PHE A 37 -15.49 14.34 -14.27
CA PHE A 37 -15.14 13.17 -13.45
C PHE A 37 -13.72 13.27 -12.90
N CYS A 38 -12.75 13.70 -13.70
CA CYS A 38 -11.37 13.86 -13.26
C CYS A 38 -11.24 14.85 -12.08
N CYS A 39 -11.96 15.97 -12.12
CA CYS A 39 -12.00 16.91 -11.00
C CYS A 39 -12.67 16.31 -9.77
N ILE A 40 -13.81 15.63 -9.94
CA ILE A 40 -14.53 14.96 -8.84
C ILE A 40 -13.66 13.88 -8.20
N LEU A 41 -13.01 13.06 -9.01
CA LEU A 41 -12.12 11.99 -8.57
C LEU A 41 -11.01 12.55 -7.68
N LYS A 42 -10.35 13.63 -8.10
CA LYS A 42 -9.31 14.28 -7.30
C LYS A 42 -9.83 14.78 -5.95
N GLU A 43 -11.00 15.42 -5.95
CA GLU A 43 -11.62 15.92 -4.71
C GLU A 43 -11.98 14.78 -3.76
N VAL A 44 -12.69 13.76 -4.25
CA VAL A 44 -13.12 12.63 -3.43
C VAL A 44 -11.93 11.82 -2.93
N LEU A 45 -10.93 11.54 -3.78
CA LEU A 45 -9.70 10.87 -3.35
C LEU A 45 -8.96 11.69 -2.28
N GLY A 46 -8.92 13.02 -2.42
CA GLY A 46 -8.36 13.90 -1.40
C GLY A 46 -9.07 13.75 -0.05
N SER A 47 -10.41 13.74 -0.05
CA SER A 47 -11.21 13.53 1.16
C SER A 47 -11.05 12.13 1.76
N LEU A 48 -10.99 11.09 0.92
CA LEU A 48 -10.74 9.71 1.38
C LEU A 48 -9.35 9.62 2.03
N GLN A 49 -8.34 10.23 1.42
CA GLN A 49 -6.98 10.25 1.92
C GLN A 49 -6.85 11.03 3.22
N SER A 50 -7.53 12.17 3.38
CA SER A 50 -7.44 13.00 4.59
C SER A 50 -8.25 12.45 5.76
N HIS A 51 -9.39 11.80 5.50
CA HIS A 51 -10.33 11.40 6.56
C HIS A 51 -10.41 9.90 6.79
N LEU A 52 -10.44 9.07 5.75
CA LEU A 52 -10.61 7.62 5.90
C LEU A 52 -9.28 6.87 6.00
N CYS A 53 -8.31 7.18 5.13
CA CYS A 53 -7.04 6.47 5.13
C CYS A 53 -6.33 6.46 6.49
N PRO A 54 -6.28 7.55 7.28
CA PRO A 54 -5.64 7.52 8.60
C PRO A 54 -6.34 6.58 9.60
N GLN A 55 -7.66 6.40 9.47
CA GLN A 55 -8.44 5.53 10.35
C GLN A 55 -8.25 4.04 10.02
N TRP A 56 -8.14 3.70 8.72
CA TRP A 56 -8.15 2.32 8.26
C TRP A 56 -6.78 1.79 7.81
N ILE A 57 -5.90 2.67 7.33
CA ILE A 57 -4.56 2.37 6.81
C ILE A 57 -3.53 3.02 7.74
N ASN A 58 -3.29 2.36 8.86
CA ASN A 58 -2.24 2.75 9.81
C ASN A 58 -1.50 1.50 10.30
N LEU A 59 -0.29 1.70 10.80
CA LEU A 59 0.58 0.62 11.27
C LEU A 59 0.35 0.23 12.72
N GLU A 60 -0.50 0.97 13.44
CA GLU A 60 -0.79 0.67 14.84
C GLU A 60 -1.67 -0.58 14.92
N LEU A 61 -1.29 -1.50 15.79
CA LEU A 61 -2.09 -2.67 16.14
C LEU A 61 -2.26 -2.68 17.64
N SER A 62 -3.48 -2.94 18.09
CA SER A 62 -3.76 -3.22 19.49
C SER A 62 -3.05 -4.51 19.95
N ASN A 63 -2.88 -4.69 21.26
CA ASN A 63 -2.29 -5.92 21.79
C ASN A 63 -3.12 -7.17 21.45
N VAL A 64 -4.43 -7.02 21.31
CA VAL A 64 -5.34 -8.09 20.87
C VAL A 64 -5.04 -8.45 19.42
N GLU A 65 -5.00 -7.48 18.51
CA GLU A 65 -4.69 -7.71 17.10
C GLU A 65 -3.30 -8.33 16.91
N LYS A 66 -2.29 -7.87 17.66
CA LYS A 66 -0.95 -8.47 17.64
C LYS A 66 -0.99 -9.93 18.08
N SER A 67 -1.71 -10.24 19.16
CA SER A 67 -1.80 -11.61 19.68
C SER A 67 -2.52 -12.54 18.71
N GLU A 68 -3.60 -12.06 18.10
CA GLU A 68 -4.31 -12.76 17.02
C GLU A 68 -3.40 -13.01 15.82
N ALA A 69 -2.70 -11.98 15.33
CA ALA A 69 -1.82 -12.10 14.18
C ALA A 69 -0.68 -13.10 14.45
N LYS A 70 -0.04 -13.04 15.63
CA LYS A 70 1.02 -13.99 16.02
C LYS A 70 0.54 -15.43 16.01
N LYS A 71 -0.66 -15.67 16.52
CA LYS A 71 -1.29 -17.00 16.52
C LYS A 71 -1.57 -17.46 15.09
N ASP A 72 -2.17 -16.61 14.26
CA ASP A 72 -2.54 -16.95 12.89
C ASP A 72 -1.32 -17.26 12.01
N PHE A 73 -0.29 -16.41 12.07
CA PHE A 73 0.95 -16.64 11.32
C PHE A 73 1.68 -17.90 11.78
N PHE A 74 1.69 -18.17 13.08
CA PHE A 74 2.28 -19.40 13.60
C PHE A 74 1.49 -20.64 13.16
N GLN A 75 0.16 -20.62 13.28
CA GLN A 75 -0.68 -21.78 12.93
C GLN A 75 -0.68 -22.07 11.43
N LYS A 76 -0.71 -21.04 10.57
CA LYS A 76 -0.77 -21.21 9.12
C LYS A 76 0.59 -21.48 8.49
N TYR A 77 1.65 -20.87 9.02
CA TYR A 77 2.93 -20.77 8.33
C TYR A 77 4.15 -21.04 9.22
N GLY A 78 3.96 -21.28 10.53
CA GLY A 78 5.05 -21.60 11.45
C GLY A 78 5.94 -20.42 11.84
N PHE A 79 5.52 -19.17 11.63
CA PHE A 79 6.30 -17.97 11.97
C PHE A 79 5.86 -17.37 13.33
N PRO A 80 6.52 -17.70 14.45
CA PRO A 80 6.16 -17.14 15.74
C PRO A 80 6.50 -15.64 15.81
N GLY A 81 5.58 -14.84 16.34
CA GLY A 81 5.79 -13.41 16.57
C GLY A 81 5.49 -12.50 15.35
N ALA A 82 5.21 -13.07 14.18
CA ALA A 82 4.83 -12.29 13.00
C ALA A 82 3.50 -11.59 13.22
N ILE A 83 3.39 -10.32 12.81
CA ILE A 83 2.16 -9.53 12.95
C ILE A 83 1.67 -8.91 11.64
N LEU A 84 2.57 -8.71 10.69
CA LEU A 84 2.33 -8.00 9.44
C LEU A 84 3.19 -8.63 8.35
N CYS A 85 2.76 -8.49 7.10
CA CYS A 85 3.53 -8.86 5.92
C CYS A 85 3.82 -7.60 5.09
N VAL A 86 5.02 -7.51 4.53
CA VAL A 86 5.47 -6.43 3.65
C VAL A 86 5.98 -7.01 2.34
N ASP A 87 5.53 -6.44 1.23
CA ASP A 87 5.99 -6.83 -0.10
C ASP A 87 5.95 -5.65 -1.08
N GLY A 88 6.81 -5.72 -2.10
CA GLY A 88 6.85 -4.79 -3.22
C GLY A 88 6.01 -5.29 -4.39
N THR A 89 5.17 -4.44 -4.96
CA THR A 89 4.37 -4.77 -6.14
C THR A 89 4.51 -3.72 -7.24
N HIS A 90 4.63 -4.19 -8.48
CA HIS A 90 4.78 -3.31 -9.64
C HIS A 90 3.42 -3.01 -10.27
N ILE A 91 2.94 -1.78 -10.09
CA ILE A 91 1.73 -1.25 -10.73
C ILE A 91 2.10 -0.80 -12.14
N LYS A 92 1.60 -1.50 -13.16
CA LYS A 92 1.89 -1.18 -14.57
C LYS A 92 1.32 0.20 -14.92
N ILE A 93 2.13 1.02 -15.59
CA ILE A 93 1.73 2.34 -16.08
C ILE A 93 1.99 2.46 -17.58
N VAL A 94 1.35 3.44 -18.21
CA VAL A 94 1.77 3.90 -19.53
C VAL A 94 3.15 4.56 -19.38
N ALA A 95 4.03 4.36 -20.36
CA ALA A 95 5.35 4.96 -20.36
C ALA A 95 5.26 6.47 -20.13
N PRO A 96 5.93 7.03 -19.12
CA PRO A 96 5.94 8.47 -18.92
C PRO A 96 6.74 9.15 -20.03
N THR A 97 6.42 10.42 -20.30
CA THR A 97 7.08 11.22 -21.33
C THR A 97 8.46 11.72 -20.87
N LYS A 98 8.66 11.90 -19.57
CA LYS A 98 9.93 12.29 -18.94
C LYS A 98 10.49 11.13 -18.12
N ASP A 99 11.82 11.03 -18.07
CA ASP A 99 12.57 10.05 -17.26
C ASP A 99 12.08 8.61 -17.38
N LYS A 100 11.63 8.24 -18.58
CA LYS A 100 10.99 6.95 -18.91
C LYS A 100 11.77 5.74 -18.41
N PHE A 101 13.10 5.79 -18.47
CA PHE A 101 13.97 4.71 -18.04
C PHE A 101 13.85 4.40 -16.53
N LEU A 102 13.57 5.41 -15.69
CA LEU A 102 13.38 5.21 -14.25
C LEU A 102 12.18 4.32 -13.95
N TYR A 103 11.16 4.34 -14.79
CA TYR A 103 9.95 3.57 -14.59
C TYR A 103 10.03 2.18 -15.23
N TYR A 104 11.06 1.88 -16.02
CA TYR A 104 11.22 0.58 -16.67
C TYR A 104 11.77 -0.43 -15.66
N ASN A 105 11.00 -1.49 -15.39
CA ASN A 105 11.36 -2.50 -14.40
C ASN A 105 12.11 -3.68 -15.01
N ARG A 106 12.68 -4.53 -14.14
CA ARG A 106 13.35 -5.79 -14.53
C ARG A 106 12.47 -6.82 -15.25
N LYS A 107 11.14 -6.65 -15.20
CA LYS A 107 10.16 -7.51 -15.88
C LYS A 107 9.81 -7.00 -17.29
N GLY A 108 10.48 -5.95 -17.77
CA GLY A 108 10.36 -5.47 -19.14
C GLY A 108 9.18 -4.53 -19.40
N TYR A 109 8.59 -3.91 -18.38
CA TYR A 109 7.49 -2.95 -18.54
C TYR A 109 7.62 -1.71 -17.64
N PHE A 110 6.91 -0.64 -17.99
CA PHE A 110 6.87 0.59 -17.18
C PHE A 110 5.94 0.42 -15.98
N SER A 111 6.42 0.76 -14.79
CA SER A 111 5.65 0.61 -13.55
C SER A 111 6.02 1.63 -12.49
N ILE A 112 5.13 1.78 -11.52
CA ILE A 112 5.43 2.32 -10.19
C ILE A 112 5.67 1.11 -9.28
N ASN A 113 6.75 1.11 -8.50
CA ASN A 113 6.95 0.11 -7.47
C ASN A 113 6.28 0.59 -6.17
N ALA A 114 5.23 -0.12 -5.75
CA ALA A 114 4.47 0.17 -4.57
C ALA A 114 4.79 -0.84 -3.48
N MET A 115 5.31 -0.38 -2.34
CA MET A 115 5.47 -1.20 -1.16
C MET A 115 4.17 -1.20 -0.36
N ILE A 116 3.68 -2.38 -0.01
CA ILE A 116 2.42 -2.56 0.72
C ILE A 116 2.69 -3.39 1.96
N ILE A 117 2.09 -2.99 3.09
CA ILE A 117 2.06 -3.78 4.32
C ILE A 117 0.62 -4.21 4.57
N CYS A 118 0.42 -5.49 4.88
CA CYS A 118 -0.88 -6.05 5.22
C CYS A 118 -0.86 -6.85 6.53
N ASP A 119 -2.01 -6.98 7.16
CA ASP A 119 -2.20 -7.81 8.36
C ASP A 119 -2.60 -9.26 8.01
N ASN A 120 -2.75 -10.10 9.04
CA ASN A 120 -3.20 -11.49 8.94
C ASN A 120 -4.61 -11.65 8.34
N LYS A 121 -5.41 -10.57 8.27
CA LYS A 121 -6.76 -10.51 7.70
C LYS A 121 -6.76 -9.89 6.30
N MET A 122 -5.59 -9.78 5.66
CA MET A 122 -5.40 -9.22 4.32
C MET A 122 -5.80 -7.74 4.20
N LYS A 123 -5.88 -7.01 5.32
CA LYS A 123 -6.14 -5.57 5.30
C LYS A 123 -4.85 -4.83 5.04
N ILE A 124 -4.89 -3.84 4.16
CA ILE A 124 -3.76 -2.93 3.90
C ILE A 124 -3.58 -2.01 5.11
N ARG A 125 -2.37 -1.98 5.66
CA ARG A 125 -1.97 -1.20 6.84
C ARG A 125 -0.99 -0.07 6.49
N TYR A 126 -0.31 -0.17 5.34
CA TYR A 126 0.57 0.88 4.82
C TYR A 126 0.75 0.72 3.32
N VAL A 127 0.92 1.84 2.62
CA VAL A 127 1.24 1.89 1.19
C VAL A 127 2.28 2.99 0.95
N ASN A 128 3.32 2.67 0.18
CA ASN A 128 4.24 3.64 -0.39
C ASN A 128 4.40 3.40 -1.89
N ALA A 129 3.73 4.21 -2.70
CA ALA A 129 3.72 4.12 -4.16
C ALA A 129 4.43 5.32 -4.83
N GLN A 130 5.47 5.85 -4.19
CA GLN A 130 6.18 7.05 -4.67
C GLN A 130 7.40 6.72 -5.55
N PHE A 131 7.71 5.43 -5.75
CA PHE A 131 8.96 5.01 -6.37
C PHE A 131 8.78 4.53 -7.81
N PRO A 132 9.67 4.93 -8.72
CA PRO A 132 9.73 4.38 -10.07
C PRO A 132 9.98 2.86 -10.08
N GLY A 133 9.53 2.20 -11.15
CA GLY A 133 9.61 0.75 -11.31
C GLY A 133 11.03 0.17 -11.40
N SER A 134 12.07 0.98 -11.60
CA SER A 134 13.45 0.52 -11.55
C SER A 134 13.98 0.34 -10.13
N ASN A 135 13.35 0.93 -9.11
CA ASN A 135 13.80 0.87 -7.73
C ASN A 135 13.56 -0.53 -7.12
N HIS A 136 14.55 -0.98 -6.33
CA HIS A 136 14.45 -2.20 -5.54
C HIS A 136 13.63 -1.99 -4.26
N ASP A 137 12.91 -3.03 -3.83
CA ASP A 137 12.07 -3.01 -2.62
C ASP A 137 12.86 -2.60 -1.36
N SER A 138 14.14 -2.99 -1.29
CA SER A 138 15.04 -2.59 -0.21
C SER A 138 15.27 -1.10 -0.10
N HIS A 139 15.38 -0.41 -1.23
CA HIS A 139 15.54 1.03 -1.26
C HIS A 139 14.26 1.70 -0.75
N ILE A 140 13.10 1.22 -1.20
CA ILE A 140 11.79 1.73 -0.77
C ILE A 140 11.57 1.51 0.72
N TRP A 141 11.95 0.35 1.26
CA TRP A 141 11.83 0.05 2.69
C TRP A 141 12.71 0.97 3.53
N ASN A 142 13.95 1.18 3.10
CA ASN A 142 14.91 2.01 3.82
C ASN A 142 14.47 3.48 3.91
N ASP A 143 13.76 3.98 2.91
CA ASP A 143 13.21 5.34 2.86
C ASP A 143 11.75 5.42 3.36
N SER A 144 11.22 4.34 3.94
CA SER A 144 9.82 4.29 4.37
C SER A 144 9.60 4.77 5.80
N ASN A 145 8.52 5.53 6.02
CA ASN A 145 8.02 5.82 7.37
C ASN A 145 7.63 4.55 8.14
N ALA A 146 7.31 3.47 7.44
CA ALA A 146 7.00 2.18 8.07
C ALA A 146 8.21 1.61 8.80
N ARG A 147 9.40 1.66 8.17
CA ARG A 147 10.65 1.25 8.82
C ARG A 147 10.90 2.05 10.09
N TYR A 148 10.82 3.38 10.01
CA TYR A 148 11.03 4.25 11.18
C TYR A 148 10.03 3.96 12.31
N PHE A 149 8.75 3.76 11.97
CA PHE A 149 7.71 3.41 12.96
C PHE A 149 8.05 2.12 13.71
N HIS A 150 8.47 1.06 13.00
CA HIS A 150 8.79 -0.23 13.61
C HIS A 150 10.13 -0.22 14.36
N GLU A 151 11.14 0.52 13.87
CA GLU A 151 12.38 0.76 14.63
C GLU A 151 12.09 1.47 15.95
N LYS A 152 11.23 2.49 15.95
CA LYS A 152 10.82 3.19 17.17
C LYS A 152 10.12 2.26 18.17
N LYS A 153 9.14 1.46 17.72
CA LYS A 153 8.48 0.46 18.60
C LYS A 153 9.48 -0.51 19.22
N TYR A 154 10.48 -0.94 18.46
CA TYR A 154 11.57 -1.75 18.99
C TYR A 154 12.39 -1.00 20.02
N LEU A 155 12.80 0.24 19.77
CA LEU A 155 13.54 1.03 20.77
C LEU A 155 12.71 1.25 22.06
N ASP A 156 11.39 1.40 21.93
CA ASP A 156 10.44 1.59 23.03
C ASP A 156 10.14 0.30 23.84
N GLY A 157 10.83 -0.80 23.56
CA GLY A 157 10.73 -2.03 24.34
C GLY A 157 9.82 -3.11 23.75
N GLU A 158 9.20 -2.88 22.59
CA GLU A 158 8.45 -3.95 21.92
C GLU A 158 9.42 -5.03 21.41
N ARG A 159 9.31 -6.23 21.96
CA ARG A 159 10.10 -7.41 21.59
C ARG A 159 9.16 -8.50 21.09
N ASN A 160 9.70 -9.45 20.32
CA ASN A 160 8.96 -10.62 19.80
C ASN A 160 7.82 -10.27 18.84
N THR A 161 7.99 -9.19 18.08
CA THR A 161 7.06 -8.75 17.04
C THR A 161 7.84 -8.63 15.74
N TRP A 162 7.38 -9.26 14.66
CA TRP A 162 8.10 -9.31 13.39
C TRP A 162 7.21 -8.92 12.21
N LEU A 163 7.81 -8.28 11.20
CA LEU A 163 7.25 -8.14 9.86
C LEU A 163 7.83 -9.23 8.96
N LEU A 164 6.98 -9.95 8.25
CA LEU A 164 7.42 -10.91 7.25
C LEU A 164 7.52 -10.24 5.89
N GLY A 165 8.62 -10.43 5.16
CA GLY A 165 8.74 -9.89 3.81
C GLY A 165 10.03 -10.28 3.12
N ILE A 166 10.01 -10.26 1.79
CA ILE A 166 11.19 -10.52 0.94
C ILE A 166 11.70 -9.18 0.42
N ILE A 167 12.42 -8.45 1.27
CA ILE A 167 12.99 -7.14 0.91
C ILE A 167 14.44 -7.29 0.38
N HIS A 168 15.05 -8.48 0.46
CA HIS A 168 16.27 -8.87 -0.26
C HIS A 168 16.30 -10.40 -0.46
N ALA A 169 17.11 -10.87 -1.42
CA ALA A 169 17.33 -12.29 -1.77
C ALA A 169 17.96 -13.17 -0.66
N ASN A 170 17.91 -12.76 0.60
CA ASN A 170 18.23 -13.58 1.75
C ASN A 170 17.01 -13.69 2.66
N ILE A 171 16.58 -14.93 2.78
CA ILE A 171 15.44 -15.49 3.51
C ILE A 171 15.45 -15.05 5.00
N TYR A 172 14.25 -14.78 5.55
CA TYR A 172 13.91 -14.37 6.94
C TYR A 172 14.35 -12.96 7.38
N MET A 173 13.49 -11.95 7.17
CA MET A 173 13.61 -10.70 7.91
C MET A 173 12.85 -10.76 9.23
N SER A 174 13.47 -11.38 10.23
CA SER A 174 13.15 -11.17 11.64
C SER A 174 13.56 -9.73 11.99
N ILE A 175 12.69 -8.73 11.82
CA ILE A 175 12.95 -7.36 12.30
C ILE A 175 12.85 -7.29 13.83
N THR A 176 13.83 -7.90 14.50
CA THR A 176 14.43 -7.67 15.84
C THR A 176 15.72 -8.51 15.92
N LYS A 177 16.68 -8.23 15.05
CA LYS A 177 18.10 -8.32 15.42
C LYS A 177 18.79 -7.05 14.94
N ILE A 178 18.70 -6.01 15.75
CA ILE A 178 19.71 -4.95 15.75
C ILE A 178 20.42 -5.12 17.10
N PRO A 179 21.55 -5.83 17.09
CA PRO A 179 22.81 -5.13 17.10
C PRO A 179 23.79 -5.65 16.04
N LYS A 180 24.53 -4.74 15.41
CA LYS A 180 25.96 -4.96 15.19
C LYS A 180 26.68 -3.96 16.07
N ILE A 181 27.50 -4.50 16.97
CA ILE A 181 28.51 -3.78 17.75
C ILE A 181 29.42 -3.03 16.76
#